data_AF-A0A369LRM8-F1
#
_entry.id   AF-A0A369LRM8-F1
#
_cell.length_a   1.000
_cell.length_b   1.000
_cell.length_c   1.000
_cell.angle_alpha   90.00
_cell.angle_beta   90.00
_cell.angle_gamma   90.00
#
_symmetry.space_group_name_H-M   'P 1'
#
loop_
_entity.id
_entity.type
_entity.pdbx_description
1 polymer ?
#
loop_
_entity_poly.entity_id
_entity_poly.type
_entity_poly.pdbx_seq_one_letter_code
_entity_poly.pdbx_strand_id
1 'polypeptide(L)'
;MDYFGNLLSLVMPHQSRPQPAEEALGPLRDLLDGRSVRPQVLECALRKAGWHVDDRFFVARFSAAEPAEDAGARGQTVRLIAEVYPLARFFDDGYAAVMVARDADYPLAALRARHAARDVDAGAEPRFRAGFSSLFADFSLVRTAADQAALAYDLVDDAETGGAFGSTLSCFYDDCWFEDVRVRLGLDTDAAWLLDHAAVALARADAEDGAAYVETALAYLEHGLNATRTAEALFIHRNTLAYRLKRIKALSGIDLESPAGGNVDLLRVFLSCKLLARAGRMA
;
A
#
# COMPACT_ATOMS: atom_id res chain seq x y z
N MET A 1 -30.41 31.75 22.00
CA MET A 1 -30.18 31.46 23.43
C MET A 1 -28.99 30.52 23.52
N ASP A 2 -27.79 31.01 23.22
CA ASP A 2 -26.53 30.22 23.29
C ASP A 2 -25.63 30.74 24.41
N TYR A 3 -26.24 31.03 25.56
CA TYR A 3 -25.50 31.41 26.77
C TYR A 3 -24.64 30.26 27.31
N PHE A 4 -24.98 29.00 27.00
CA PHE A 4 -24.21 27.82 27.39
C PHE A 4 -22.96 27.60 26.53
N GLY A 5 -23.00 27.96 25.23
CA GLY A 5 -21.85 27.85 24.33
C GLY A 5 -20.71 28.79 24.73
N ASN A 6 -21.04 30.00 25.20
CA ASN A 6 -20.06 30.99 25.66
C ASN A 6 -19.52 30.75 27.09
N LEU A 7 -20.15 29.88 27.88
CA LEU A 7 -19.67 29.54 29.22
C LEU A 7 -18.62 28.42 29.18
N LEU A 8 -18.69 27.51 28.21
CA LEU A 8 -17.70 26.43 28.03
C LEU A 8 -16.34 26.95 27.53
N SER A 9 -16.31 28.06 26.77
CA SER A 9 -15.07 28.71 26.34
C SER A 9 -14.33 29.46 27.45
N LEU A 10 -14.98 29.71 28.59
CA LEU A 10 -14.39 30.38 29.77
C LEU A 10 -13.82 29.41 30.82
N VAL A 11 -14.20 28.13 30.80
CA VAL A 11 -13.81 27.13 31.81
C VAL A 11 -12.68 26.21 31.32
N MET A 12 -12.54 26.03 30.01
CA MET A 12 -11.41 25.28 29.46
C MET A 12 -10.25 26.25 29.21
N PRO A 13 -9.07 26.04 29.81
CA PRO A 13 -7.91 26.82 29.42
C PRO A 13 -7.66 26.53 27.93
N HIS A 14 -7.83 27.55 27.10
CA HIS A 14 -7.19 27.62 25.80
C HIS A 14 -5.68 27.55 26.04
N GLN A 15 -5.17 26.34 26.24
CA GLN A 15 -3.77 26.07 26.02
C GLN A 15 -3.56 26.37 24.54
N SER A 16 -2.95 27.52 24.27
CA SER A 16 -2.34 27.86 22.99
C SER A 16 -1.32 26.77 22.69
N ARG A 17 -1.81 25.66 22.15
CA ARG A 17 -0.99 24.53 21.73
C ARG A 17 -0.36 24.91 20.40
N PRO A 18 0.92 24.55 20.20
CA PRO A 18 1.70 25.05 19.08
C PRO A 18 0.97 24.73 17.77
N GLN A 19 0.65 25.78 17.01
CA GLN A 19 0.45 25.63 15.58
C GLN A 19 1.69 24.91 15.04
N PRO A 20 1.54 23.84 14.25
CA PRO A 20 2.70 23.21 13.62
C PRO A 20 3.39 24.29 12.78
N ALA A 21 4.64 24.58 13.09
CA ALA A 21 5.41 25.63 12.45
C ALA A 21 5.54 25.34 10.94
N GLU A 22 4.76 26.05 10.12
CA GLU A 22 4.79 25.94 8.65
C GLU A 22 6.17 26.29 8.05
N GLU A 23 7.05 26.98 8.79
CA GLU A 23 8.31 27.51 8.23
C GLU A 23 9.43 26.48 8.03
N ALA A 24 9.41 25.32 8.70
CA ALA A 24 10.58 24.43 8.68
C ALA A 24 10.68 23.52 7.45
N LEU A 25 9.59 23.30 6.69
CA LEU A 25 9.53 22.28 5.63
C LEU A 25 9.03 22.79 4.28
N GLY A 26 9.21 24.08 4.01
CA GLY A 26 9.03 24.65 2.67
C GLY A 26 9.75 23.87 1.55
N PRO A 27 11.02 23.45 1.73
CA PRO A 27 11.71 22.66 0.71
C PRO A 27 11.08 21.28 0.45
N LEU A 28 10.48 20.65 1.46
CA LEU A 28 9.80 19.36 1.26
C LEU A 28 8.49 19.56 0.50
N ARG A 29 7.76 20.66 0.79
CA ARG A 29 6.60 21.08 0.00
C ARG A 29 6.99 21.37 -1.45
N ASP A 30 8.10 22.06 -1.67
CA ASP A 30 8.60 22.33 -3.02
C ASP A 30 8.84 21.04 -3.82
N LEU A 31 9.44 20.02 -3.21
CA LEU A 31 9.64 18.70 -3.84
C LEU A 31 8.32 17.98 -4.11
N LEU A 32 7.34 18.07 -3.19
CA LEU A 32 5.97 17.54 -3.35
C LEU A 32 5.17 18.29 -4.43
N ASP A 33 5.52 19.55 -4.72
CA ASP A 33 4.92 20.34 -5.82
C ASP A 33 5.66 20.18 -7.16
N GLY A 34 6.87 19.60 -7.15
CA GLY A 34 7.61 19.18 -8.34
C GLY A 34 8.72 20.14 -8.69
N ARG A 35 9.00 21.05 -7.77
CA ARG A 35 10.06 22.03 -7.85
C ARG A 35 11.36 21.39 -7.40
N SER A 36 12.45 21.80 -8.04
CA SER A 36 13.79 21.34 -7.66
C SER A 36 14.24 22.07 -6.39
N VAL A 37 14.88 21.33 -5.49
CA VAL A 37 15.44 21.86 -4.25
C VAL A 37 16.91 21.52 -4.18
N ARG A 38 17.74 22.51 -3.80
CA ARG A 38 19.18 22.28 -3.60
C ARG A 38 19.41 21.35 -2.41
N PRO A 39 20.27 20.31 -2.53
CA PRO A 39 20.48 19.33 -1.46
C PRO A 39 20.81 19.93 -0.10
N GLN A 40 21.65 20.99 -0.05
CA GLN A 40 22.04 21.62 1.22
C GLN A 40 20.87 22.35 1.91
N VAL A 41 19.93 22.89 1.14
CA VAL A 41 18.73 23.56 1.67
C VAL A 41 17.79 22.51 2.28
N LEU A 42 17.62 21.38 1.58
CA LEU A 42 16.84 20.26 2.08
C LEU A 42 17.46 19.68 3.35
N GLU A 43 18.76 19.37 3.36
CA GLU A 43 19.46 18.82 4.53
C GLU A 43 19.32 19.73 5.76
N CYS A 44 19.43 21.05 5.57
CA CYS A 44 19.22 22.03 6.63
C CYS A 44 17.78 21.99 7.17
N ALA A 45 16.78 21.90 6.30
CA ALA A 45 15.38 21.78 6.68
C ALA A 45 15.09 20.47 7.44
N LEU A 46 15.63 19.33 6.95
CA LEU A 46 15.52 18.03 7.60
C LEU A 46 16.14 18.06 9.00
N ARG A 47 17.36 18.58 9.15
CA ARG A 47 18.05 18.68 10.44
C ARG A 47 17.27 19.53 11.44
N LYS A 48 16.69 20.66 11.01
CA LYS A 48 15.80 21.49 11.85
C LYS A 48 14.55 20.74 12.28
N ALA A 49 14.04 19.84 11.45
CA ALA A 49 12.92 18.97 11.76
C ALA A 49 13.30 17.74 12.61
N GLY A 50 14.58 17.55 12.95
CA GLY A 50 15.07 16.37 13.69
C GLY A 50 15.25 15.11 12.84
N TRP A 51 15.27 15.26 11.51
CA TRP A 51 15.43 14.19 10.53
C TRP A 51 16.83 14.18 9.93
N HIS A 52 17.33 12.99 9.60
CA HIS A 52 18.59 12.79 8.89
C HIS A 52 18.34 12.45 7.41
N VAL A 53 19.32 12.74 6.55
CA VAL A 53 19.23 12.40 5.11
C VAL A 53 19.27 10.89 4.87
N ASP A 54 19.93 10.15 5.75
CA ASP A 54 20.04 8.68 5.68
C ASP A 54 18.85 7.95 6.32
N ASP A 55 17.91 8.69 6.92
CA ASP A 55 16.68 8.10 7.46
C ASP A 55 15.83 7.56 6.30
N ARG A 56 15.04 6.52 6.60
CA ARG A 56 14.01 6.02 5.67
C ARG A 56 12.68 6.65 5.98
N PHE A 57 11.96 7.02 4.94
CA PHE A 57 10.67 7.70 5.02
C PHE A 57 9.62 6.96 4.19
N PHE A 58 8.36 7.27 4.46
CA PHE A 58 7.23 6.94 3.61
C PHE A 58 6.28 8.13 3.54
N VAL A 59 5.45 8.15 2.50
CA VAL A 59 4.34 9.07 2.37
C VAL A 59 3.06 8.31 2.65
N ALA A 60 2.11 8.96 3.33
CA ALA A 60 0.76 8.47 3.45
C ALA A 60 -0.23 9.58 3.07
N ARG A 61 -1.28 9.21 2.33
CA ARG A 61 -2.38 10.11 1.97
C ARG A 61 -3.57 9.79 2.86
N PHE A 62 -4.08 10.79 3.57
CA PHE A 62 -5.19 10.62 4.51
C PHE A 62 -6.41 11.49 4.18
N SER A 63 -7.59 10.94 4.45
CA SER A 63 -8.84 11.70 4.51
C SER A 63 -9.72 11.21 5.66
N ALA A 64 -10.79 11.95 5.94
CA ALA A 64 -11.91 11.40 6.69
C ALA A 64 -12.56 10.26 5.89
N ALA A 65 -13.16 9.30 6.59
CA ALA A 65 -13.89 8.19 5.95
C ALA A 65 -15.09 8.69 5.13
N GLU A 66 -15.79 9.71 5.64
CA GLU A 66 -16.77 10.47 4.86
C GLU A 66 -16.09 11.67 4.19
N PRO A 67 -16.39 11.95 2.90
CA PRO A 67 -15.81 13.10 2.19
C PRO A 67 -16.11 14.40 2.93
N ALA A 68 -15.06 15.14 3.29
CA ALA A 68 -15.21 16.44 3.93
C ALA A 68 -15.71 17.48 2.91
N GLU A 69 -16.91 18.04 3.14
CA GLU A 69 -17.54 19.03 2.24
C GLU A 69 -16.81 20.39 2.26
N ASP A 70 -16.08 20.71 3.33
CA ASP A 70 -15.39 21.99 3.51
C ASP A 70 -13.95 21.87 4.05
N ALA A 71 -13.24 23.00 4.08
CA ALA A 71 -11.85 23.07 4.55
C ALA A 71 -11.72 22.94 6.08
N GLY A 72 -12.79 23.22 6.84
CA GLY A 72 -12.80 23.12 8.30
C GLY A 72 -12.78 21.68 8.77
N ALA A 73 -13.61 20.82 8.16
CA ALA A 73 -13.62 19.38 8.40
C ALA A 73 -12.27 18.74 8.04
N ARG A 74 -11.65 19.14 6.92
CA ARG A 74 -10.29 18.71 6.54
C ARG A 74 -9.24 19.06 7.59
N GLY A 75 -9.24 20.31 8.06
CA GLY A 75 -8.33 20.76 9.12
C GLY A 75 -8.52 19.97 10.43
N GLN A 76 -9.74 19.53 10.74
CA GLN A 76 -10.01 18.67 11.89
C GLN A 76 -9.44 17.26 11.69
N THR A 77 -9.56 16.66 10.50
CA THR A 77 -8.94 15.36 10.19
C THR A 77 -7.43 15.40 10.37
N VAL A 78 -6.76 16.41 9.80
CA VAL A 78 -5.29 16.57 9.96
C VAL A 78 -4.89 16.66 11.42
N ARG A 79 -5.65 17.43 12.22
CA ARG A 79 -5.38 17.56 13.67
C ARG A 79 -5.48 16.22 14.39
N LEU A 80 -6.52 15.44 14.13
CA LEU A 80 -6.69 14.13 14.77
C LEU A 80 -5.58 13.15 14.36
N ILE A 81 -5.16 13.16 13.10
CA ILE A 81 -4.08 12.28 12.63
C ILE A 81 -2.73 12.74 13.21
N ALA A 82 -2.49 14.04 13.30
CA ALA A 82 -1.28 14.58 13.92
C ALA A 82 -1.14 14.24 15.41
N GLU A 83 -2.24 13.98 16.12
CA GLU A 83 -2.21 13.42 17.48
C GLU A 83 -1.69 11.98 17.52
N VAL A 84 -1.98 11.19 16.48
CA VAL A 84 -1.49 9.81 16.33
C VAL A 84 -0.04 9.78 15.84
N TYR A 85 0.34 10.71 14.96
CA TYR A 85 1.67 10.81 14.37
C TYR A 85 2.36 12.16 14.67
N PRO A 86 2.67 12.48 15.95
CA PRO A 86 3.19 13.79 16.35
C PRO A 86 4.58 14.13 15.79
N LEU A 87 5.37 13.11 15.39
CA LEU A 87 6.70 13.28 14.80
C LEU A 87 6.67 13.32 13.27
N ALA A 88 5.51 13.05 12.64
CA ALA A 88 5.33 13.16 11.20
C ALA A 88 5.13 14.61 10.76
N ARG A 89 5.10 14.83 9.45
CA ARG A 89 4.90 16.15 8.85
C ARG A 89 3.77 16.11 7.86
N PHE A 90 2.91 17.10 7.92
CA PHE A 90 1.67 17.14 7.17
C PHE A 90 1.68 18.30 6.20
N PHE A 91 1.20 18.02 4.99
CA PHE A 91 1.02 18.95 3.90
C PHE A 91 -0.42 18.81 3.40
N ASP A 92 -1.04 19.90 3.00
CA ASP A 92 -2.37 19.90 2.41
C ASP A 92 -2.24 20.11 0.90
N ASP A 93 -2.79 19.18 0.12
CA ASP A 93 -2.84 19.27 -1.36
C ASP A 93 -4.21 19.77 -1.88
N GLY A 94 -5.11 20.16 -0.98
CA GLY A 94 -6.45 20.64 -1.28
C GLY A 94 -7.53 19.55 -1.22
N TYR A 95 -7.16 18.27 -1.30
CA TYR A 95 -8.10 17.15 -1.32
C TYR A 95 -7.88 16.16 -0.17
N ALA A 96 -6.62 15.94 0.21
CA ALA A 96 -6.24 15.02 1.28
C ALA A 96 -5.03 15.57 2.04
N ALA A 97 -4.85 15.06 3.26
CA ALA A 97 -3.64 15.33 4.02
C ALA A 97 -2.53 14.41 3.53
N VAL A 98 -1.42 14.98 3.07
CA VAL A 98 -0.20 14.26 2.72
C VAL A 98 0.72 14.26 3.93
N MET A 99 0.94 13.09 4.51
CA MET A 99 1.84 12.87 5.63
C MET A 99 3.17 12.34 5.12
N VAL A 100 4.29 12.94 5.53
CA VAL A 100 5.63 12.36 5.40
C VAL A 100 6.09 11.93 6.78
N ALA A 101 6.47 10.67 6.92
CA ALA A 101 6.83 10.07 8.19
C ALA A 101 8.11 9.25 8.07
N ARG A 102 8.86 9.19 9.17
CA ARG A 102 10.10 8.43 9.27
C ARG A 102 9.83 7.04 9.80
N ASP A 103 10.39 6.03 9.14
CA ASP A 103 10.22 4.60 9.49
C ASP A 103 10.72 4.29 10.91
N ALA A 104 11.77 4.97 11.38
CA ALA A 104 12.29 4.80 12.73
C ALA A 104 11.29 5.24 13.83
N ASP A 105 10.42 6.21 13.54
CA ASP A 105 9.40 6.68 14.48
C ASP A 105 8.10 5.88 14.34
N TYR A 106 7.76 5.50 13.11
CA TYR A 106 6.54 4.78 12.76
C TYR A 106 6.88 3.62 11.80
N PRO A 107 7.29 2.45 12.32
CA PRO A 107 7.75 1.35 11.47
C PRO A 107 6.66 0.92 10.47
N LEU A 108 6.91 1.12 9.18
CA LEU A 108 5.91 0.87 8.15
C LEU A 108 5.51 -0.60 8.11
N ALA A 109 6.49 -1.49 8.34
CA ALA A 109 6.26 -2.93 8.44
C ALA A 109 5.31 -3.30 9.60
N ALA A 110 5.34 -2.58 10.72
CA ALA A 110 4.43 -2.81 11.83
C ALA A 110 2.99 -2.35 11.49
N LEU A 111 2.85 -1.21 10.81
CA LEU A 111 1.55 -0.75 10.31
C LEU A 111 0.96 -1.75 9.32
N ARG A 112 1.77 -2.25 8.38
CA ARG A 112 1.36 -3.26 7.40
C ARG A 112 0.99 -4.59 8.06
N ALA A 113 1.72 -5.01 9.11
CA ALA A 113 1.38 -6.22 9.86
C ALA A 113 0.02 -6.09 10.58
N ARG A 114 -0.29 -4.92 11.15
CA ARG A 114 -1.61 -4.65 11.77
C ARG A 114 -2.74 -4.62 10.74
N HIS A 115 -2.49 -4.03 9.57
CA HIS A 115 -3.39 -4.09 8.42
C HIS A 115 -3.68 -5.54 8.00
N ALA A 116 -2.63 -6.35 7.82
CA ALA A 116 -2.77 -7.75 7.43
C ALA A 116 -3.52 -8.58 8.48
N ALA A 117 -3.35 -8.26 9.77
CA ALA A 117 -4.08 -8.88 10.87
C ALA A 117 -5.53 -8.38 11.02
N ARG A 118 -5.93 -7.35 10.25
CA ARG A 118 -7.22 -6.63 10.41
C ARG A 118 -7.46 -6.22 11.85
N ASP A 119 -6.42 -5.67 12.49
CA ASP A 119 -6.41 -5.21 13.87
C ASP A 119 -7.28 -3.94 14.04
N VAL A 120 -8.60 -4.11 13.99
CA VAL A 120 -9.60 -3.02 14.05
C VAL A 120 -10.14 -2.83 15.46
N ASP A 121 -10.48 -1.59 15.79
CA ASP A 121 -11.13 -1.26 17.05
C ASP A 121 -12.53 -1.90 17.09
N ALA A 122 -12.81 -2.76 18.07
CA ALA A 122 -14.05 -3.53 18.12
C ALA A 122 -15.30 -2.63 18.15
N GLY A 123 -16.12 -2.71 17.10
CA GLY A 123 -17.39 -1.98 16.99
C GLY A 123 -17.27 -0.50 16.63
N ALA A 124 -16.08 0.00 16.29
CA ALA A 124 -15.90 1.37 15.81
C ALA A 124 -15.99 1.44 14.28
N GLU A 125 -16.77 2.40 13.78
CA GLU A 125 -16.74 2.74 12.36
C GLU A 125 -15.39 3.35 11.98
N PRO A 126 -14.90 3.10 10.76
CA PRO A 126 -13.68 3.73 10.29
C PRO A 126 -13.83 5.25 10.28
N ARG A 127 -12.87 5.95 10.88
CA ARG A 127 -12.84 7.42 10.94
C ARG A 127 -11.98 8.00 9.82
N PHE A 128 -11.00 7.25 9.35
CA PHE A 128 -10.02 7.69 8.38
C PHE A 128 -9.88 6.71 7.22
N ARG A 129 -9.38 7.24 6.10
CA ARG A 129 -8.87 6.48 4.96
C ARG A 129 -7.41 6.83 4.76
N ALA A 130 -6.58 5.83 4.45
CA ALA A 130 -5.15 6.01 4.31
C ALA A 130 -4.53 5.11 3.22
N GLY A 131 -3.84 5.72 2.26
CA GLY A 131 -2.95 5.01 1.36
C GLY A 131 -1.49 5.23 1.76
N PHE A 132 -0.68 4.18 1.80
CA PHE A 132 0.74 4.27 2.20
C PHE A 132 1.66 3.92 1.03
N SER A 133 2.74 4.68 0.85
CA SER A 133 3.79 4.40 -0.13
C SER A 133 4.73 3.27 0.33
N SER A 134 5.65 2.85 -0.54
CA SER A 134 6.83 2.10 -0.12
C SER A 134 7.78 3.00 0.69
N LEU A 135 8.75 2.39 1.37
CA LEU A 135 9.87 3.12 1.97
C LEU A 135 10.79 3.72 0.90
N PHE A 136 11.27 4.93 1.14
CA PHE A 136 12.31 5.59 0.36
C PHE A 136 13.36 6.23 1.27
N ALA A 137 14.58 6.39 0.77
CA ALA A 137 15.68 7.08 1.47
C ALA A 137 16.17 8.32 0.70
N ASP A 138 15.80 8.46 -0.57
CA ASP A 138 16.13 9.61 -1.40
C ASP A 138 14.90 10.50 -1.59
N PHE A 139 14.97 11.75 -1.15
CA PHE A 139 13.88 12.71 -1.29
C PHE A 139 13.60 13.11 -2.75
N SER A 140 14.46 12.76 -3.72
CA SER A 140 14.07 12.84 -5.14
C SER A 140 12.86 11.95 -5.46
N LEU A 141 12.62 10.90 -4.67
CA LEU A 141 11.51 9.96 -4.82
C LEU A 141 10.26 10.38 -4.05
N VAL A 142 10.26 11.50 -3.31
CA VAL A 142 9.11 11.88 -2.47
C VAL A 142 7.83 12.07 -3.27
N ARG A 143 7.93 12.59 -4.50
CA ARG A 143 6.80 12.68 -5.44
C ARG A 143 6.29 11.29 -5.81
N THR A 144 7.20 10.40 -6.20
CA THR A 144 6.84 9.02 -6.54
C THR A 144 6.17 8.33 -5.36
N ALA A 145 6.68 8.52 -4.14
CA ALA A 145 6.04 8.03 -2.92
C ALA A 145 4.65 8.65 -2.70
N ALA A 146 4.47 9.95 -2.97
CA ALA A 146 3.14 10.58 -2.92
C ALA A 146 2.17 10.00 -3.96
N ASP A 147 2.63 9.72 -5.18
CA ASP A 147 1.83 9.05 -6.23
C ASP A 147 1.47 7.62 -5.81
N GLN A 148 2.42 6.88 -5.23
CA GLN A 148 2.17 5.54 -4.67
C GLN A 148 1.13 5.56 -3.55
N ALA A 149 1.24 6.51 -2.62
CA ALA A 149 0.28 6.68 -1.54
C ALA A 149 -1.11 7.09 -2.06
N ALA A 150 -1.19 7.89 -3.12
CA ALA A 150 -2.45 8.24 -3.76
C ALA A 150 -3.11 7.03 -4.44
N LEU A 151 -2.34 6.24 -5.20
CA LEU A 151 -2.86 5.02 -5.82
C LEU A 151 -3.36 4.02 -4.77
N ALA A 152 -2.59 3.79 -3.72
CA ALA A 152 -3.02 2.93 -2.61
C ALA A 152 -4.27 3.49 -1.93
N TYR A 153 -4.36 4.81 -1.76
CA TYR A 153 -5.54 5.46 -1.19
C TYR A 153 -6.80 5.21 -2.02
N ASP A 154 -6.70 5.21 -3.36
CA ASP A 154 -7.84 4.93 -4.24
C ASP A 154 -8.30 3.46 -4.18
N LEU A 155 -7.45 2.56 -3.66
CA LEU A 155 -7.71 1.12 -3.53
C LEU A 155 -8.06 0.68 -2.10
N VAL A 156 -8.35 1.60 -1.18
CA VAL A 156 -8.70 1.24 0.22
C VAL A 156 -9.96 0.37 0.35
N ASP A 157 -10.90 0.48 -0.59
CA ASP A 157 -12.13 -0.33 -0.62
C ASP A 157 -11.99 -1.63 -1.45
N ASP A 158 -10.82 -1.83 -2.09
CA ASP A 158 -10.58 -3.04 -2.87
C ASP A 158 -10.55 -4.27 -1.96
N ALA A 159 -11.25 -5.34 -2.35
CA ALA A 159 -11.44 -6.50 -1.49
C ALA A 159 -10.15 -7.32 -1.28
N GLU A 160 -9.19 -7.22 -2.20
CA GLU A 160 -7.94 -8.00 -2.20
C GLU A 160 -6.81 -7.23 -1.49
N THR A 161 -6.71 -5.93 -1.75
CA THR A 161 -5.58 -5.09 -1.31
C THR A 161 -5.94 -4.09 -0.23
N GLY A 162 -7.23 -3.81 -0.05
CA GLY A 162 -7.76 -2.97 1.00
C GLY A 162 -7.93 -3.73 2.33
N GLY A 163 -7.92 -2.97 3.41
CA GLY A 163 -8.02 -3.51 4.77
C GLY A 163 -8.23 -2.39 5.78
N ALA A 164 -8.09 -2.72 7.06
CA ALA A 164 -8.27 -1.75 8.12
C ALA A 164 -7.42 -2.07 9.33
N PHE A 165 -6.97 -1.02 10.03
CA PHE A 165 -6.38 -1.15 11.37
C PHE A 165 -6.78 0.06 12.23
N GLY A 166 -6.99 -0.17 13.52
CA GLY A 166 -7.62 0.79 14.43
C GLY A 166 -8.94 1.30 13.85
N SER A 167 -8.99 2.61 13.61
CA SER A 167 -10.11 3.32 12.98
C SER A 167 -9.80 3.81 11.56
N THR A 168 -8.84 3.18 10.86
CA THR A 168 -8.39 3.61 9.53
C THR A 168 -8.61 2.50 8.50
N LEU A 169 -9.41 2.78 7.46
CA LEU A 169 -9.37 2.01 6.21
C LEU A 169 -8.04 2.29 5.54
N SER A 170 -7.33 1.24 5.14
CA SER A 170 -5.95 1.36 4.70
C SER A 170 -5.63 0.45 3.52
N CYS A 171 -4.67 0.88 2.72
CA CYS A 171 -4.02 0.07 1.70
C CYS A 171 -2.55 0.52 1.59
N PHE A 172 -1.66 -0.42 1.27
CA PHE A 172 -0.24 -0.16 1.14
C PHE A 172 0.19 -0.42 -0.30
N TYR A 173 1.04 0.44 -0.85
CA TYR A 173 1.52 0.30 -2.21
C TYR A 173 2.22 -1.04 -2.44
N ASP A 174 2.98 -1.54 -1.45
CA ASP A 174 3.63 -2.86 -1.54
C ASP A 174 2.63 -4.03 -1.67
N ASP A 175 1.36 -3.82 -1.32
CA ASP A 175 0.27 -4.79 -1.47
C ASP A 175 -0.51 -4.59 -2.79
N CYS A 176 -0.47 -3.40 -3.40
CA CYS A 176 -1.24 -3.07 -4.61
C CYS A 176 -0.41 -2.61 -5.83
N TRP A 177 0.93 -2.66 -5.77
CA TRP A 177 1.84 -2.18 -6.83
C TRP A 177 1.55 -2.78 -8.21
N PHE A 178 1.01 -4.00 -8.25
CA PHE A 178 0.67 -4.67 -9.50
C PHE A 178 -0.41 -3.92 -10.28
N GLU A 179 -1.34 -3.25 -9.59
CA GLU A 179 -2.36 -2.42 -10.22
C GLU A 179 -1.74 -1.18 -10.89
N ASP A 180 -0.75 -0.57 -10.26
CA ASP A 180 0.00 0.55 -10.84
C ASP A 180 0.73 0.13 -12.12
N VAL A 181 1.42 -1.01 -12.08
CA VAL A 181 2.12 -1.57 -13.25
C VAL A 181 1.14 -1.93 -14.36
N ARG A 182 0.00 -2.54 -14.02
CA ARG A 182 -1.06 -2.92 -14.97
C ARG A 182 -1.57 -1.71 -15.75
N VAL A 183 -1.90 -0.63 -15.03
CA VAL A 183 -2.40 0.61 -15.64
C VAL A 183 -1.32 1.29 -16.47
N ARG A 184 -0.10 1.47 -15.94
CA ARG A 184 0.98 2.17 -16.64
C ARG A 184 1.45 1.47 -17.91
N LEU A 185 1.43 0.14 -17.93
CA LEU A 185 1.80 -0.67 -19.10
C LEU A 185 0.61 -0.98 -20.01
N GLY A 186 -0.61 -0.56 -19.66
CA GLY A 186 -1.81 -0.80 -20.47
C GLY A 186 -2.17 -2.29 -20.61
N LEU A 187 -1.88 -3.11 -19.58
CA LEU A 187 -2.02 -4.57 -19.64
C LEU A 187 -3.47 -5.06 -19.78
N ASP A 188 -4.45 -4.18 -19.61
CA ASP A 188 -5.87 -4.49 -19.85
C ASP A 188 -6.22 -4.60 -21.33
N THR A 189 -5.40 -3.99 -22.20
CA THR A 189 -5.68 -3.89 -23.64
C THR A 189 -4.93 -4.95 -24.45
N ASP A 190 -3.63 -5.11 -24.21
CA ASP A 190 -2.81 -6.16 -24.81
C ASP A 190 -1.66 -6.56 -23.89
N ALA A 191 -1.79 -7.74 -23.27
CA ALA A 191 -0.75 -8.36 -22.46
C ALA A 191 -0.27 -9.70 -23.02
N ALA A 192 -0.70 -10.09 -24.23
CA ALA A 192 -0.39 -11.41 -24.79
C ALA A 192 1.13 -11.63 -24.98
N TRP A 193 1.85 -10.55 -25.29
CA TRP A 193 3.30 -10.54 -25.44
C TRP A 193 4.06 -10.84 -24.13
N LEU A 194 3.45 -10.58 -22.97
CA LEU A 194 4.03 -10.83 -21.65
C LEU A 194 3.78 -12.26 -21.19
N LEU A 195 2.68 -12.89 -21.61
CA LEU A 195 2.29 -14.21 -21.13
C LEU A 195 3.33 -15.28 -21.46
N ASP A 196 3.76 -16.03 -20.46
CA ASP A 196 4.60 -17.20 -20.65
C ASP A 196 3.76 -18.41 -21.11
N HIS A 197 4.32 -19.20 -22.02
CA HIS A 197 3.67 -20.38 -22.58
C HIS A 197 3.23 -21.39 -21.50
N ALA A 198 4.00 -21.54 -20.42
CA ALA A 198 3.69 -22.42 -19.32
C ALA A 198 2.46 -21.94 -18.55
N ALA A 199 2.39 -20.65 -18.23
CA ALA A 199 1.22 -20.07 -17.56
C ALA A 199 -0.05 -20.18 -18.42
N VAL A 200 0.08 -20.00 -19.75
CA VAL A 200 -1.02 -20.22 -20.70
C VAL A 200 -1.45 -21.69 -20.72
N ALA A 201 -0.52 -22.64 -20.68
CA ALA A 201 -0.84 -24.06 -20.62
C ALA A 201 -1.61 -24.42 -19.33
N LEU A 202 -1.25 -23.83 -18.19
CA LEU A 202 -1.98 -23.98 -16.93
C LEU A 202 -3.40 -23.41 -17.04
N ALA A 203 -3.57 -22.20 -17.59
CA ALA A 203 -4.88 -21.59 -17.75
C ALA A 203 -5.81 -22.39 -18.68
N ARG A 204 -5.26 -22.98 -19.75
CA ARG A 204 -6.01 -23.89 -20.63
C ARG A 204 -6.46 -25.15 -19.90
N ALA A 205 -5.56 -25.76 -19.13
CA ALA A 205 -5.90 -26.94 -18.32
C ALA A 205 -6.96 -26.62 -17.25
N ASP A 206 -6.88 -25.45 -16.60
CA ASP A 206 -7.89 -24.99 -15.64
C ASP A 206 -9.27 -24.83 -16.30
N ALA A 207 -9.32 -24.34 -17.54
CA ALA A 207 -10.57 -24.21 -18.30
C ALA A 207 -11.17 -25.56 -18.74
N GLU A 208 -10.35 -26.59 -18.96
CA GLU A 208 -10.79 -27.92 -19.38
C GLU A 208 -11.21 -28.80 -18.19
N ASP A 209 -10.39 -28.85 -17.15
CA ASP A 209 -10.53 -29.78 -16.03
C ASP A 209 -11.15 -29.13 -14.77
N GLY A 210 -11.41 -27.82 -14.78
CA GLY A 210 -11.87 -27.07 -13.60
C GLY A 210 -10.86 -27.06 -12.46
N ALA A 211 -9.59 -27.33 -12.77
CA ALA A 211 -8.50 -27.28 -11.82
C ALA A 211 -8.14 -25.83 -11.47
N ALA A 212 -7.36 -25.64 -10.39
CA ALA A 212 -6.91 -24.33 -9.92
C ALA A 212 -5.38 -24.25 -10.00
N TYR A 213 -4.79 -24.62 -11.12
CA TYR A 213 -3.34 -24.68 -11.33
C TYR A 213 -2.71 -23.30 -11.44
N VAL A 214 -3.34 -22.34 -12.12
CA VAL A 214 -2.87 -20.95 -12.17
C VAL A 214 -2.84 -20.34 -10.77
N GLU A 215 -3.92 -20.49 -10.01
CA GLU A 215 -4.01 -20.03 -8.63
C GLU A 215 -2.97 -20.73 -7.74
N THR A 216 -2.80 -22.05 -7.90
CA THR A 216 -1.81 -22.81 -7.11
C THR A 216 -0.38 -22.37 -7.41
N ALA A 217 -0.04 -22.16 -8.69
CA ALA A 217 1.27 -21.68 -9.10
C ALA A 217 1.53 -20.26 -8.56
N LEU A 218 0.53 -19.37 -8.67
CA LEU A 218 0.61 -18.02 -8.13
C LEU A 218 0.85 -18.04 -6.62
N ALA A 219 0.02 -18.74 -5.84
CA ALA A 219 0.17 -18.83 -4.40
C ALA A 219 1.52 -19.44 -4.00
N TYR A 220 2.00 -20.44 -4.74
CA TYR A 220 3.31 -21.05 -4.48
C TYR A 220 4.46 -20.05 -4.68
N LEU A 221 4.37 -19.20 -5.70
CA LEU A 221 5.33 -18.12 -5.95
C LEU A 221 5.23 -17.02 -4.89
N GLU A 222 4.03 -16.59 -4.52
CA GLU A 222 3.78 -15.55 -3.50
C GLU A 222 4.29 -15.96 -2.11
N HIS A 223 4.24 -17.26 -1.79
CA HIS A 223 4.77 -17.80 -0.54
C HIS A 223 6.22 -18.28 -0.62
N GLY A 224 6.98 -17.81 -1.62
CA GLY A 224 8.42 -18.02 -1.72
C GLY A 224 8.80 -19.48 -1.95
N LEU A 225 8.01 -20.19 -2.77
CA LEU A 225 8.18 -21.61 -3.08
C LEU A 225 8.09 -22.52 -1.84
N ASN A 226 7.40 -22.06 -0.79
CA ASN A 226 7.22 -22.82 0.44
C ASN A 226 5.91 -23.62 0.40
N ALA A 227 6.02 -24.94 0.29
CA ALA A 227 4.85 -25.81 0.17
C ALA A 227 3.91 -25.74 1.38
N THR A 228 4.44 -25.62 2.60
CA THR A 228 3.62 -25.56 3.82
C THR A 228 2.78 -24.28 3.85
N ARG A 229 3.43 -23.12 3.67
CA ARG A 229 2.74 -21.81 3.66
C ARG A 229 1.71 -21.72 2.53
N THR A 230 2.05 -22.27 1.37
CA THR A 230 1.14 -22.31 0.21
C THR A 230 -0.10 -23.17 0.48
N ALA A 231 0.09 -24.35 1.09
CA ALA A 231 -1.03 -25.23 1.42
C ALA A 231 -1.98 -24.58 2.45
N GLU A 232 -1.41 -23.90 3.45
CA GLU A 232 -2.17 -23.12 4.44
C GLU A 232 -2.96 -21.99 3.78
N ALA A 233 -2.32 -21.20 2.92
CA ALA A 233 -2.94 -20.07 2.23
C ALA A 233 -4.08 -20.49 1.28
N LEU A 234 -3.91 -21.63 0.60
CA LEU A 234 -4.94 -22.20 -0.28
C LEU A 234 -6.00 -23.01 0.48
N PHE A 235 -5.89 -23.17 1.81
CA PHE A 235 -6.76 -24.03 2.62
C PHE A 235 -6.85 -25.48 2.10
N ILE A 236 -5.74 -26.03 1.60
CA ILE A 236 -5.66 -27.41 1.10
C ILE A 236 -4.66 -28.24 1.89
N HIS A 237 -4.82 -29.57 1.84
CA HIS A 237 -3.83 -30.48 2.41
C HIS A 237 -2.53 -30.49 1.58
N ARG A 238 -1.37 -30.64 2.25
CA ARG A 238 -0.05 -30.72 1.60
C ARG A 238 0.04 -31.76 0.47
N ASN A 239 -0.67 -32.87 0.57
CA ASN A 239 -0.70 -33.92 -0.45
C ASN A 239 -1.40 -33.43 -1.73
N THR A 240 -2.48 -32.66 -1.58
CA THR A 240 -3.18 -32.04 -2.70
C THR A 240 -2.28 -31.03 -3.38
N LEU A 241 -1.57 -30.21 -2.61
CA LEU A 241 -0.59 -29.27 -3.17
C LEU A 241 0.52 -30.01 -3.94
N ALA A 242 1.14 -31.04 -3.34
CA ALA A 242 2.18 -31.82 -3.99
C ALA A 242 1.69 -32.49 -5.29
N TYR A 243 0.45 -32.96 -5.31
CA TYR A 243 -0.18 -33.45 -6.54
C TYR A 243 -0.34 -32.34 -7.58
N ARG A 244 -0.86 -31.16 -7.19
CA ARG A 244 -1.02 -30.02 -8.10
C ARG A 244 0.32 -29.54 -8.66
N LEU A 245 1.37 -29.44 -7.85
CA LEU A 245 2.72 -29.07 -8.30
C LEU A 245 3.30 -30.07 -9.32
N LYS A 246 3.12 -31.38 -9.09
CA LYS A 246 3.50 -32.41 -10.07
C LYS A 246 2.72 -32.28 -11.38
N ARG A 247 1.42 -31.96 -11.31
CA ARG A 247 0.58 -31.72 -12.50
C ARG A 247 1.00 -30.45 -13.23
N ILE A 248 1.28 -29.37 -12.51
CA ILE A 248 1.82 -28.12 -13.08
C ILE A 248 3.10 -28.41 -13.87
N LYS A 249 4.03 -29.18 -13.30
CA LYS A 249 5.25 -29.59 -14.01
C LYS A 249 4.97 -30.42 -15.27
N ALA A 250 4.05 -31.37 -15.18
CA ALA A 250 3.70 -32.23 -16.31
C ALA A 250 3.02 -31.47 -17.46
N LEU A 251 2.16 -30.50 -17.14
CA LEU A 251 1.37 -29.73 -18.11
C LEU A 251 2.20 -28.62 -18.77
N SER A 252 3.03 -27.95 -17.97
CA SER A 252 3.68 -26.70 -18.38
C SER A 252 5.18 -26.85 -18.65
N GLY A 253 5.79 -27.97 -18.26
CA GLY A 253 7.23 -28.21 -18.34
C GLY A 253 8.05 -27.47 -17.27
N ILE A 254 7.44 -26.57 -16.50
CA ILE A 254 8.12 -25.82 -15.45
C ILE A 254 8.17 -26.60 -14.15
N ASP A 255 9.37 -26.77 -13.61
CA ASP A 255 9.59 -27.30 -12.28
C ASP A 255 9.69 -26.17 -11.25
N LEU A 256 8.56 -25.81 -10.64
CA LEU A 256 8.53 -24.80 -9.58
C LEU A 256 9.22 -25.28 -8.28
N GLU A 257 9.36 -26.59 -8.07
CA GLU A 257 10.06 -27.15 -6.90
C GLU A 257 11.59 -27.08 -7.08
N SER A 258 12.08 -26.97 -8.32
CA SER A 258 13.51 -26.83 -8.63
C SER A 258 13.79 -25.81 -9.75
N PRO A 259 13.49 -24.51 -9.52
CA PRO A 259 13.60 -23.51 -10.58
C PRO A 259 15.05 -23.20 -10.98
N ALA A 260 16.02 -23.38 -10.07
CA ALA A 260 17.45 -23.17 -10.33
C ALA A 260 18.05 -24.17 -11.34
N GLY A 261 17.39 -25.32 -11.55
CA GLY A 261 17.82 -26.33 -12.51
C GLY A 261 17.35 -26.08 -13.94
N GLY A 262 16.48 -25.10 -14.16
CA GLY A 262 15.89 -24.79 -15.47
C GLY A 262 16.09 -23.34 -15.89
N ASN A 263 15.96 -23.07 -17.19
CA ASN A 263 15.92 -21.70 -17.73
C ASN A 263 14.51 -21.10 -17.58
N VAL A 264 14.00 -21.10 -16.36
CA VAL A 264 12.63 -20.64 -16.05
C VAL A 264 12.67 -19.18 -15.63
N ASP A 265 12.02 -18.32 -16.41
CA ASP A 265 11.78 -16.93 -16.03
C ASP A 265 10.61 -16.85 -15.03
N LEU A 266 10.93 -16.99 -13.74
CA LEU A 266 9.94 -16.93 -12.66
C LEU A 266 9.20 -15.59 -12.61
N LEU A 267 9.84 -14.48 -13.00
CA LEU A 267 9.19 -13.17 -13.02
C LEU A 267 8.08 -13.17 -14.08
N ARG A 268 8.38 -13.61 -15.30
CA ARG A 268 7.40 -13.67 -16.38
C ARG A 268 6.26 -14.65 -16.03
N VAL A 269 6.57 -15.80 -15.45
CA VAL A 269 5.55 -16.77 -15.00
C VAL A 269 4.66 -16.15 -13.93
N PHE A 270 5.24 -15.49 -12.92
CA PHE A 270 4.50 -14.82 -11.86
C PHE A 270 3.54 -13.76 -12.40
N LEU A 271 4.03 -12.86 -13.26
CA LEU A 271 3.20 -11.82 -13.89
C LEU A 271 2.09 -12.41 -14.75
N SER A 272 2.40 -13.48 -15.50
CA SER A 272 1.39 -14.20 -16.31
C SER A 272 0.29 -14.78 -15.43
N CYS A 273 0.64 -15.45 -14.33
CA CYS A 273 -0.33 -16.00 -13.39
C CYS A 273 -1.16 -14.91 -12.70
N LYS A 274 -0.56 -13.77 -12.30
CA LYS A 274 -1.29 -12.61 -11.76
C LYS A 274 -2.35 -12.08 -12.73
N LEU A 275 -1.99 -11.93 -14.02
CA LEU A 275 -2.94 -11.47 -15.05
C LEU A 275 -4.06 -12.47 -15.29
N LEU A 276 -3.72 -13.75 -15.44
CA LEU A 276 -4.68 -14.82 -15.76
C LEU A 276 -5.66 -15.08 -14.59
N ALA A 277 -5.18 -15.05 -13.35
CA ALA A 277 -6.02 -15.22 -12.16
C ALA A 277 -7.08 -14.10 -12.02
N ARG A 278 -6.79 -12.89 -12.54
CA ARG A 278 -7.72 -11.76 -12.56
C ARG A 278 -8.76 -11.88 -13.68
N ALA A 279 -8.32 -12.24 -14.89
CA ALA A 279 -9.22 -12.42 -16.03
C ALA A 279 -10.30 -13.50 -15.77
N GLY A 280 -9.94 -14.58 -15.08
CA GLY A 280 -10.90 -15.63 -14.67
C GLY A 280 -11.90 -15.20 -13.59
N ARG A 281 -11.70 -14.06 -12.91
CA ARG A 281 -12.63 -13.52 -11.90
C ARG A 281 -13.62 -12.50 -12.48
N MET A 282 -13.38 -12.01 -13.70
CA MET A 282 -14.25 -11.04 -14.40
C MET A 282 -15.23 -11.70 -15.39
N ALA A 283 -15.07 -13.00 -15.67
CA ALA A 283 -15.93 -13.81 -16.53
C ALA A 283 -16.93 -14.62 -15.69
#